data_AF-A0A3C0R8L6-F1
#
_entry.id   AF-A0A3C0R8L6-F1
#
_cell.length_a   1.000
_cell.length_b   1.000
_cell.length_c   1.000
_cell.angle_alpha   90.00
_cell.angle_beta   90.00
_cell.angle_gamma   90.00
#
_symmetry.space_group_name_H-M   'P 1'
#
loop_
_entity.id
_entity.type
_entity.pdbx_description
1 polymer ?
#
loop_
_entity_poly.entity_id
_entity_poly.type
_entity_poly.pdbx_seq_one_letter_code
_entity_poly.pdbx_strand_id
1 'polypeptide(L)'
;MMMVQNQSLSWKQRFTGFWYSLPIQLLLLHLRKHQVLLLPWFLLFATITGNFMQTFGAFSLFLAPEYFDKTDFFSTAIVGFATGVFIMSWNITTFILHGKLFRFLATTAQPFLKYCINNSLLPLIYLIVYLYQAVHYNSEKELLQFTEIFLLASGFTIGLLLSVMVSFAYFFGADKTIYRFIGQQIDTANLHYVLAQKEYKLPEEKRSFRCDWFLSAGLRLRKPRDVRHYSESFLTSV
;
A
#
# COMPACT_ATOMS: atom_id res chain seq x y z
N MET A 1 19.85 39.10 8.06
CA MET A 1 18.56 38.92 7.35
C MET A 1 18.86 38.29 5.99
N MET A 2 19.01 36.95 5.94
CA MET A 2 19.28 36.24 4.68
C MET A 2 17.95 35.85 4.05
N MET A 3 17.71 36.38 2.85
CA MET A 3 16.54 36.09 2.04
C MET A 3 16.53 34.60 1.66
N VAL A 4 15.49 33.89 2.10
CA VAL A 4 15.16 32.55 1.60
C VAL A 4 14.75 32.70 0.14
N GLN A 5 15.67 32.38 -0.76
CA GLN A 5 15.44 32.39 -2.19
C GLN A 5 14.49 31.23 -2.52
N ASN A 6 13.20 31.56 -2.60
CA ASN A 6 12.13 30.65 -3.01
C ASN A 6 12.28 30.39 -4.52
N GLN A 7 13.19 29.47 -4.90
CA GLN A 7 13.29 28.99 -6.27
C GLN A 7 12.00 28.25 -6.63
N SER A 8 11.16 28.89 -7.44
CA SER A 8 10.00 28.25 -8.06
C SER A 8 10.49 27.07 -8.91
N LEU A 9 10.25 25.85 -8.42
CA LEU A 9 10.59 24.61 -9.12
C LEU A 9 10.05 24.63 -10.55
N SER A 10 10.93 24.51 -11.54
CA SER A 10 10.56 24.41 -12.96
C SER A 10 9.60 23.24 -13.18
N TRP A 11 8.60 23.40 -14.04
CA TRP A 11 7.62 22.35 -14.35
C TRP A 11 8.28 21.00 -14.69
N LYS A 12 9.42 21.03 -15.40
CA LYS A 12 10.22 19.84 -15.72
C LYS A 12 10.71 19.11 -14.45
N GLN A 13 11.17 19.85 -13.45
CA GLN A 13 11.65 19.28 -12.17
C GLN A 13 10.50 18.70 -11.34
N ARG A 14 9.31 19.31 -11.40
CA ARG A 14 8.10 18.78 -10.73
C ARG A 14 7.64 17.47 -11.38
N PHE A 15 7.62 17.40 -12.71
CA PHE A 15 7.31 16.17 -13.43
C PHE A 15 8.32 15.05 -13.16
N THR A 16 9.62 15.34 -13.20
CA THR A 16 10.63 14.33 -12.84
C THR A 16 10.48 13.87 -11.40
N GLY A 17 10.19 14.78 -10.46
CA GLY A 17 9.96 14.43 -9.06
C GLY A 17 8.74 13.54 -8.85
N PHE A 18 7.66 13.76 -9.61
CA PHE A 18 6.47 12.90 -9.60
C PHE A 18 6.80 11.50 -10.12
N TRP A 19 7.45 11.38 -11.28
CA TRP A 19 7.85 10.09 -11.86
C TRP A 19 8.77 9.27 -10.94
N TYR A 20 9.70 9.92 -10.22
CA TYR A 20 10.58 9.27 -9.25
C TYR A 20 10.02 9.26 -7.82
N SER A 21 8.70 9.41 -7.65
CA SER A 21 8.03 9.22 -6.37
C SER A 21 7.80 7.74 -6.07
N LEU A 22 7.91 7.37 -4.80
CA LEU A 22 7.74 5.99 -4.34
C LEU A 22 6.42 5.34 -4.82
N PRO A 23 5.25 6.04 -4.84
CA PRO A 23 4.02 5.43 -5.32
C PRO A 23 4.07 4.99 -6.79
N ILE A 24 4.65 5.83 -7.66
CA ILE A 24 4.75 5.51 -9.09
C ILE A 24 5.83 4.44 -9.32
N GLN A 25 6.96 4.55 -8.63
CA GLN A 25 8.01 3.56 -8.72
C GLN A 25 7.54 2.18 -8.25
N LEU A 26 6.71 2.10 -7.20
CA LEU A 26 6.08 0.85 -6.75
C LEU A 26 5.09 0.29 -7.78
N LEU A 27 4.24 1.13 -8.37
CA LEU A 27 3.32 0.68 -9.41
C LEU A 27 4.08 0.10 -10.62
N LEU A 28 5.09 0.81 -11.10
CA LEU A 28 5.95 0.34 -12.20
C LEU A 28 6.72 -0.93 -11.84
N LEU A 29 7.09 -1.09 -10.56
CA LEU A 29 7.77 -2.27 -10.06
C LEU A 29 6.88 -3.51 -10.16
N HIS A 30 5.58 -3.41 -9.80
CA HIS A 30 4.63 -4.53 -9.92
C HIS A 30 4.40 -4.96 -11.38
N LEU A 31 4.46 -4.01 -12.31
CA LEU A 31 4.35 -4.31 -13.74
C LEU A 31 5.63 -4.96 -14.30
N ARG A 32 6.80 -4.64 -13.72
CA ARG A 32 8.09 -5.17 -14.15
C ARG A 32 8.48 -6.48 -13.46
N LYS A 33 8.07 -6.69 -12.21
CA LYS A 33 8.43 -7.83 -11.37
C LYS A 33 7.18 -8.39 -10.70
N HIS A 34 7.10 -9.73 -10.63
CA HIS A 34 6.00 -10.45 -9.99
C HIS A 34 4.60 -10.13 -10.56
N GLN A 35 4.50 -10.04 -11.89
CA GLN A 35 3.25 -9.75 -12.63
C GLN A 35 2.08 -10.69 -12.27
N VAL A 36 2.37 -11.92 -11.85
CA VAL A 36 1.37 -12.89 -11.38
C VAL A 36 0.52 -12.33 -10.24
N LEU A 37 1.08 -11.46 -9.39
CA LEU A 37 0.34 -10.83 -8.29
C LEU A 37 -0.72 -9.83 -8.78
N LEU A 38 -0.67 -9.40 -10.05
CA LEU A 38 -1.69 -8.55 -10.67
C LEU A 38 -2.89 -9.34 -11.20
N LEU A 39 -2.79 -10.67 -11.32
CA LEU A 39 -3.91 -11.50 -11.80
C LEU A 39 -5.15 -11.41 -10.90
N PRO A 40 -5.06 -11.50 -9.56
CA PRO A 40 -6.22 -11.30 -8.69
C PRO A 40 -6.84 -9.92 -8.82
N TRP A 41 -6.01 -8.87 -9.01
CA TRP A 41 -6.52 -7.52 -9.28
C TRP A 41 -7.29 -7.45 -10.58
N PHE A 42 -6.73 -8.00 -11.66
CA PHE A 42 -7.39 -8.06 -12.97
C PHE A 42 -8.74 -8.77 -12.87
N LEU A 43 -8.79 -9.91 -12.18
CA LEU A 43 -10.03 -10.67 -11.97
C LEU A 43 -11.06 -9.84 -11.20
N LEU A 44 -10.67 -9.18 -10.11
CA LEU A 44 -11.56 -8.30 -9.35
C LEU A 44 -12.10 -7.15 -10.20
N PHE A 45 -11.24 -6.47 -10.96
CA PHE A 45 -11.67 -5.42 -11.90
C PHE A 45 -12.63 -5.95 -12.97
N ALA A 46 -12.35 -7.13 -13.53
CA ALA A 46 -13.21 -7.75 -14.54
C ALA A 46 -14.59 -8.12 -13.96
N THR A 47 -14.64 -8.62 -12.71
CA THR A 47 -15.92 -8.93 -12.03
C THR A 47 -16.76 -7.67 -11.82
N ILE A 48 -16.19 -6.61 -11.24
CA ILE A 48 -16.96 -5.40 -10.86
C ILE A 48 -17.34 -4.54 -12.08
N THR A 49 -16.69 -4.76 -13.23
CA THR A 49 -17.04 -4.11 -14.50
C THR A 49 -18.01 -4.94 -15.35
N GLY A 50 -18.39 -6.15 -14.89
CA GLY A 50 -19.29 -7.04 -15.61
C GLY A 50 -18.63 -7.81 -16.76
N ASN A 51 -17.31 -7.71 -16.92
CA ASN A 51 -16.56 -8.43 -17.97
C ASN A 51 -16.22 -9.88 -17.60
N PHE A 52 -16.52 -10.30 -16.36
CA PHE A 52 -16.23 -11.64 -15.88
C PHE A 52 -17.41 -12.24 -15.11
N MET A 53 -17.81 -13.46 -15.49
CA MET A 53 -18.85 -14.26 -14.85
C MET A 53 -20.18 -13.52 -14.58
N GLN A 54 -20.54 -12.55 -15.42
CA GLN A 54 -21.77 -11.77 -15.26
C GLN A 54 -23.03 -12.66 -15.31
N THR A 55 -23.09 -13.61 -16.24
CA THR A 55 -24.21 -14.57 -16.37
C THR A 55 -24.34 -15.50 -15.17
N PHE A 56 -23.26 -15.72 -14.42
CA PHE A 56 -23.26 -16.52 -13.20
C PHE A 56 -23.54 -15.69 -11.93
N GLY A 57 -23.91 -14.41 -12.08
CA GLY A 57 -24.26 -13.53 -10.96
C GLY A 57 -23.06 -12.95 -10.20
N ALA A 58 -21.82 -13.17 -10.66
CA ALA A 58 -20.66 -12.63 -9.95
C ALA A 58 -20.68 -11.09 -9.87
N PHE A 59 -21.15 -10.44 -10.93
CA PHE A 59 -21.30 -8.99 -10.99
C PHE A 59 -22.35 -8.47 -9.98
N SER A 60 -23.54 -9.09 -9.90
CA SER A 60 -24.58 -8.68 -8.96
C SER A 60 -24.16 -8.96 -7.52
N LEU A 61 -23.62 -10.15 -7.23
CA LEU A 61 -23.19 -10.54 -5.89
C LEU A 61 -22.07 -9.66 -5.33
N PHE A 62 -21.19 -9.11 -6.18
CA PHE A 62 -20.15 -8.18 -5.73
C PHE A 62 -20.69 -6.78 -5.42
N LEU A 63 -21.71 -6.31 -6.14
CA LEU A 63 -22.21 -4.92 -6.07
C LEU A 63 -23.46 -4.76 -5.20
N ALA A 64 -24.26 -5.82 -5.08
CA ALA A 64 -25.45 -5.96 -4.26
C ALA A 64 -25.41 -7.34 -3.57
N PRO A 65 -24.49 -7.53 -2.60
CA PRO A 65 -24.32 -8.82 -1.94
C PRO A 65 -25.57 -9.19 -1.15
N GLU A 66 -26.04 -10.42 -1.35
CA GLU A 66 -27.19 -10.97 -0.65
C GLU A 66 -26.70 -11.98 0.40
N TYR A 67 -26.95 -11.70 1.67
CA TYR A 67 -26.72 -12.62 2.79
C TYR A 67 -28.02 -12.76 3.58
N PHE A 68 -28.41 -14.00 3.89
CA PHE A 68 -29.71 -14.29 4.54
C PHE A 68 -30.90 -13.65 3.81
N ASP A 69 -30.91 -13.75 2.47
CA ASP A 69 -31.93 -13.22 1.56
C ASP A 69 -32.13 -11.69 1.69
N LYS A 70 -31.08 -10.98 2.10
CA LYS A 70 -31.09 -9.53 2.31
C LYS A 70 -29.82 -8.86 1.80
N THR A 71 -30.03 -7.75 1.10
CA THR A 71 -28.96 -6.82 0.71
C THR A 71 -28.98 -5.62 1.65
N ASP A 72 -28.31 -5.75 2.79
CA ASP A 72 -28.30 -4.73 3.83
C ASP A 72 -26.89 -4.19 4.13
N PHE A 73 -26.82 -3.35 5.15
CA PHE A 73 -25.57 -2.79 5.65
C PHE A 73 -24.54 -3.87 6.03
N PHE A 74 -24.97 -4.98 6.64
CA PHE A 74 -24.06 -6.05 7.06
C PHE A 74 -23.58 -6.86 5.86
N SER A 75 -24.46 -7.13 4.90
CA SER A 75 -24.10 -7.79 3.65
C SER A 75 -22.97 -7.07 2.92
N THR A 76 -23.11 -5.76 2.77
CA THR A 76 -22.08 -4.91 2.15
C THR A 76 -20.83 -4.75 3.03
N ALA A 77 -20.99 -4.71 4.37
CA ALA A 77 -19.85 -4.68 5.29
C ALA A 77 -18.98 -5.95 5.22
N ILE A 78 -19.57 -7.14 4.99
CA ILE A 78 -18.80 -8.38 4.81
C ILE A 78 -17.93 -8.28 3.55
N VAL A 79 -18.48 -7.79 2.43
CA VAL A 79 -17.72 -7.58 1.19
C VAL A 79 -16.62 -6.53 1.38
N GLY A 80 -16.92 -5.46 2.11
CA GLY A 80 -15.95 -4.44 2.50
C GLY A 80 -14.80 -5.02 3.33
N PHE A 81 -15.13 -5.85 4.32
CA PHE A 81 -14.15 -6.53 5.17
C PHE A 81 -13.26 -7.48 4.36
N ALA A 82 -13.85 -8.32 3.51
CA ALA A 82 -13.10 -9.22 2.63
C ALA A 82 -12.19 -8.45 1.67
N THR A 83 -12.67 -7.34 1.12
CA THR A 83 -11.89 -6.45 0.26
C THR A 83 -10.70 -5.86 1.02
N GLY A 84 -10.90 -5.39 2.25
CA GLY A 84 -9.80 -4.83 3.03
C GLY A 84 -8.80 -5.89 3.50
N VAL A 85 -9.22 -7.13 3.79
CA VAL A 85 -8.31 -8.27 4.00
C VAL A 85 -7.45 -8.51 2.75
N PHE A 86 -8.05 -8.50 1.55
CA PHE A 86 -7.32 -8.63 0.29
C PHE A 86 -6.30 -7.50 0.09
N ILE A 87 -6.70 -6.24 0.32
CA ILE A 87 -5.82 -5.06 0.22
C ILE A 87 -4.65 -5.17 1.21
N MET A 88 -4.90 -5.61 2.44
CA MET A 88 -3.85 -5.78 3.44
C MET A 88 -2.92 -6.94 3.09
N SER A 89 -3.45 -8.06 2.62
CA SER A 89 -2.65 -9.18 2.11
C SER A 89 -1.73 -8.74 0.97
N TRP A 90 -2.25 -7.99 -0.01
CA TRP A 90 -1.46 -7.39 -1.08
C TRP A 90 -0.31 -6.53 -0.55
N ASN A 91 -0.60 -5.63 0.41
CA ASN A 91 0.42 -4.76 0.99
C ASN A 91 1.49 -5.54 1.75
N ILE A 92 1.11 -6.57 2.51
CA ILE A 92 2.06 -7.41 3.26
C ILE A 92 2.94 -8.21 2.30
N THR A 93 2.35 -8.92 1.33
CA THR A 93 3.10 -9.73 0.36
C THR A 93 4.08 -8.88 -0.44
N THR A 94 3.63 -7.73 -0.95
CA THR A 94 4.49 -6.85 -1.73
C THR A 94 5.55 -6.15 -0.89
N PHE A 95 5.27 -5.86 0.39
CA PHE A 95 6.27 -5.39 1.34
C PHE A 95 7.37 -6.44 1.57
N ILE A 96 7.02 -7.72 1.75
CA ILE A 96 7.99 -8.81 1.94
C ILE A 96 8.86 -8.99 0.70
N LEU A 97 8.28 -8.92 -0.50
CA LEU A 97 9.00 -9.14 -1.76
C LEU A 97 9.89 -7.94 -2.16
N HIS A 98 9.40 -6.72 -1.97
CA HIS A 98 10.06 -5.50 -2.46
C HIS A 98 10.72 -4.66 -1.36
N GLY A 99 10.50 -4.97 -0.08
CA GLY A 99 11.03 -4.21 1.06
C GLY A 99 12.55 -4.02 0.99
N LYS A 100 13.27 -5.07 0.59
CA LYS A 100 14.73 -5.07 0.40
C LYS A 100 15.24 -4.08 -0.66
N LEU A 101 14.39 -3.66 -1.59
CA LEU A 101 14.74 -2.66 -2.62
C LEU A 101 14.65 -1.23 -2.09
N PHE A 102 13.85 -1.00 -1.05
CA PHE A 102 13.58 0.32 -0.47
C PHE A 102 14.14 0.43 0.94
N ARG A 103 15.44 0.10 1.08
CA ARG A 103 16.18 0.04 2.35
C ARG A 103 16.06 1.32 3.20
N PHE A 104 15.86 2.48 2.58
CA PHE A 104 15.66 3.74 3.33
C PHE A 104 14.41 3.69 4.23
N LEU A 105 13.38 2.92 3.88
CA LEU A 105 12.16 2.79 4.70
C LEU A 105 12.49 2.21 6.08
N ALA A 106 13.46 1.29 6.15
CA ALA A 106 13.94 0.68 7.40
C ALA A 106 14.45 1.69 8.42
N THR A 107 15.01 2.82 7.95
CA THR A 107 15.55 3.88 8.81
C THR A 107 14.47 4.83 9.35
N THR A 108 13.20 4.55 9.05
CA THR A 108 12.08 5.41 9.42
C THR A 108 11.09 4.68 10.33
N ALA A 109 10.53 5.39 11.32
CA ALA A 109 9.54 4.81 12.23
C ALA A 109 8.28 4.32 11.49
N GLN A 110 7.73 3.14 11.78
CA GLN A 110 6.56 2.57 11.06
C GLN A 110 6.81 2.40 9.55
N PRO A 111 7.81 1.58 9.13
CA PRO A 111 8.15 1.35 7.73
C PRO A 111 6.97 0.75 6.94
N PHE A 112 6.26 -0.21 7.52
CA PHE A 112 5.13 -0.87 6.87
C PHE A 112 3.96 0.09 6.58
N LEU A 113 3.58 0.94 7.55
CA LEU A 113 2.52 1.94 7.33
C LEU A 113 2.86 2.88 6.18
N LYS A 114 4.10 3.36 6.11
CA LYS A 114 4.57 4.19 4.99
C LYS A 114 4.55 3.43 3.68
N TYR A 115 4.92 2.16 3.70
CA TYR A 115 4.83 1.32 2.52
C TYR A 115 3.38 1.23 2.02
N CYS A 116 2.41 0.91 2.88
CA CYS A 116 0.99 0.84 2.53
C CYS A 116 0.47 2.14 1.92
N ILE A 117 0.83 3.29 2.49
CA ILE A 117 0.44 4.60 1.96
C ILE A 117 0.99 4.81 0.55
N ASN A 118 2.26 4.48 0.31
CA ASN A 118 2.85 4.68 -1.01
C ASN A 118 2.39 3.59 -2.01
N ASN A 119 2.03 2.39 -1.54
CA ASN A 119 1.50 1.30 -2.35
C ASN A 119 -0.04 1.32 -2.50
N SER A 120 -0.68 2.42 -2.11
CA SER A 120 -2.15 2.56 -2.09
C SER A 120 -2.75 2.86 -3.46
N LEU A 121 -1.95 3.20 -4.48
CA LEU A 121 -2.46 3.67 -5.77
C LEU A 121 -3.38 2.65 -6.45
N LEU A 122 -2.95 1.39 -6.57
CA LEU A 122 -3.77 0.33 -7.17
C LEU A 122 -5.02 -0.02 -6.34
N PRO A 123 -4.91 -0.24 -5.00
CA PRO A 123 -6.08 -0.37 -4.14
C PRO A 123 -7.08 0.78 -4.23
N LEU A 124 -6.59 2.03 -4.25
CA LEU A 124 -7.45 3.21 -4.28
C LEU A 124 -8.22 3.31 -5.60
N ILE A 125 -7.57 3.03 -6.73
CA ILE A 125 -8.24 2.95 -8.03
C ILE A 125 -9.34 1.90 -8.00
N TYR A 126 -9.05 0.70 -7.47
CA TYR A 126 -10.05 -0.36 -7.32
C TYR A 126 -11.24 0.09 -6.48
N LEU A 127 -11.01 0.73 -5.32
CA LEU A 127 -12.08 1.21 -4.45
C LEU A 127 -12.95 2.27 -5.11
N ILE A 128 -12.35 3.20 -5.86
CA ILE A 128 -13.09 4.23 -6.61
C ILE A 128 -13.98 3.57 -7.66
N VAL A 129 -13.44 2.64 -8.44
CA VAL A 129 -14.20 1.92 -9.48
C VAL A 129 -15.30 1.08 -8.85
N TYR A 130 -15.00 0.36 -7.77
CA TYR A 130 -15.98 -0.45 -7.03
C TYR A 130 -17.15 0.41 -6.54
N LEU A 131 -16.88 1.52 -5.84
CA LEU A 131 -17.93 2.39 -5.30
C LEU A 131 -18.76 3.02 -6.42
N TYR A 132 -18.12 3.46 -7.51
CA TYR A 132 -18.84 3.97 -8.69
C TYR A 132 -19.77 2.92 -9.28
N GLN A 133 -19.27 1.69 -9.49
CA GLN A 133 -20.06 0.59 -10.04
C GLN A 133 -21.18 0.16 -9.10
N ALA A 134 -20.93 0.13 -7.79
CA ALA A 134 -21.93 -0.20 -6.79
C ALA A 134 -23.05 0.85 -6.76
N VAL A 135 -22.73 2.14 -6.74
CA VAL A 135 -23.72 3.22 -6.79
C VAL A 135 -24.54 3.15 -8.08
N HIS A 136 -23.87 2.96 -9.22
CA HIS A 136 -24.54 2.83 -10.52
C HIS A 136 -25.46 1.60 -10.57
N TYR A 137 -25.00 0.45 -10.09
CA TYR A 137 -25.81 -0.78 -10.05
C TYR A 137 -27.03 -0.61 -9.15
N ASN A 138 -26.85 -0.10 -7.94
CA ASN A 138 -27.95 0.06 -6.99
C ASN A 138 -28.97 1.14 -7.42
N SER A 139 -28.52 2.18 -8.14
CA SER A 139 -29.41 3.20 -8.73
C SER A 139 -30.19 2.67 -9.93
N GLU A 140 -29.50 2.06 -10.90
CA GLU A 140 -30.09 1.75 -12.21
C GLU A 140 -30.70 0.35 -12.32
N LYS A 141 -30.26 -0.60 -11.47
CA LYS A 141 -30.73 -2.00 -11.51
C LYS A 141 -31.68 -2.31 -10.36
N GLU A 142 -31.31 -1.93 -9.15
CA GLU A 142 -32.12 -2.17 -7.95
C GLU A 142 -33.11 -1.02 -7.67
N LEU A 143 -32.97 0.12 -8.36
CA LEU A 143 -33.85 1.29 -8.22
C LEU A 143 -33.96 1.79 -6.77
N LEU A 144 -32.88 1.64 -6.00
CA LEU A 144 -32.85 2.02 -4.59
C LEU A 144 -32.85 3.54 -4.42
N GLN A 145 -33.38 3.99 -3.29
CA GLN A 145 -33.32 5.38 -2.91
C GLN A 145 -31.89 5.78 -2.52
N PHE A 146 -31.55 7.06 -2.71
CA PHE A 146 -30.23 7.59 -2.38
C PHE A 146 -29.78 7.27 -0.94
N THR A 147 -30.70 7.32 0.02
CA THR A 147 -30.43 7.00 1.43
C THR A 147 -30.00 5.54 1.62
N GLU A 148 -30.62 4.61 0.89
CA GLU A 148 -30.31 3.18 0.96
C GLU A 148 -28.94 2.92 0.33
N ILE A 149 -28.67 3.51 -0.84
CA ILE A 149 -27.36 3.44 -1.50
C ILE A 149 -26.26 3.98 -0.59
N PHE A 150 -26.50 5.11 0.08
CA PHE A 150 -25.55 5.67 1.03
C PHE A 150 -25.30 4.73 2.22
N LEU A 151 -26.36 4.11 2.76
CA LEU A 151 -26.24 3.14 3.85
C LEU A 151 -25.41 1.92 3.43
N LEU A 152 -25.66 1.36 2.24
CA LEU A 152 -24.90 0.25 1.68
C LEU A 152 -23.42 0.62 1.45
N ALA A 153 -23.15 1.78 0.85
CA ALA A 153 -21.79 2.27 0.65
C ALA A 153 -21.05 2.51 1.98
N SER A 154 -21.77 2.97 3.01
CA SER A 154 -21.22 3.13 4.36
C SER A 154 -20.90 1.79 5.02
N GLY A 155 -21.73 0.77 4.83
CA GLY A 155 -21.51 -0.60 5.30
C GLY A 155 -20.22 -1.17 4.73
N PHE A 156 -20.08 -1.13 3.41
CA PHE A 156 -18.84 -1.51 2.73
C PHE A 156 -17.62 -0.77 3.27
N THR A 157 -17.70 0.56 3.41
CA THR A 157 -16.58 1.38 3.87
C THR A 157 -16.20 1.05 5.32
N ILE A 158 -17.17 0.87 6.21
CA ILE A 158 -16.94 0.50 7.61
C ILE A 158 -16.31 -0.89 7.71
N GLY A 159 -16.83 -1.88 6.98
CA GLY A 159 -16.24 -3.22 6.93
C GLY A 159 -14.78 -3.20 6.45
N LEU A 160 -14.50 -2.41 5.42
CA LEU A 160 -13.14 -2.22 4.92
C LEU A 160 -12.23 -1.60 5.97
N LEU A 161 -12.64 -0.48 6.57
CA LEU A 161 -11.85 0.19 7.61
C LEU A 161 -11.61 -0.72 8.82
N LEU A 162 -12.63 -1.48 9.23
CA LEU A 162 -12.51 -2.45 10.31
C LEU A 162 -11.44 -3.50 10.00
N SER A 163 -11.45 -4.10 8.81
CA SER A 163 -10.44 -5.10 8.45
C SER A 163 -9.02 -4.53 8.41
N VAL A 164 -8.86 -3.28 7.94
CA VAL A 164 -7.58 -2.58 7.92
C VAL A 164 -7.10 -2.29 9.34
N MET A 165 -7.99 -1.81 10.21
CA MET A 165 -7.71 -1.56 11.62
C MET A 165 -7.32 -2.84 12.36
N VAL A 166 -8.05 -3.93 12.15
CA VAL A 166 -7.73 -5.26 12.74
C VAL A 166 -6.36 -5.73 12.24
N SER A 167 -6.09 -5.61 10.93
CA SER A 167 -4.81 -6.01 10.34
C SER A 167 -3.64 -5.22 10.93
N PHE A 168 -3.80 -3.91 11.08
CA PHE A 168 -2.78 -3.07 11.72
C PHE A 168 -2.68 -3.34 13.21
N ALA A 169 -3.77 -3.55 13.94
CA ALA A 169 -3.72 -3.90 15.36
C ALA A 169 -2.97 -5.22 15.59
N TYR A 170 -3.24 -6.22 14.74
CA TYR A 170 -2.50 -7.48 14.73
C TYR A 170 -1.02 -7.26 14.39
N PHE A 171 -0.72 -6.49 13.34
CA PHE A 171 0.66 -6.24 12.90
C PHE A 171 1.45 -5.39 13.89
N PHE A 172 0.86 -4.36 14.50
CA PHE A 172 1.48 -3.55 15.56
C PHE A 172 1.59 -4.31 16.90
N GLY A 173 0.73 -5.30 17.14
CA GLY A 173 0.88 -6.27 18.24
C GLY A 173 2.01 -7.27 17.97
N ALA A 174 2.06 -7.82 16.76
CA ALA A 174 3.09 -8.73 16.27
C ALA A 174 4.44 -8.03 16.02
N ASP A 175 4.44 -6.69 15.88
CA ASP A 175 5.59 -5.82 15.70
C ASP A 175 6.61 -6.02 16.84
N LYS A 176 6.18 -6.34 18.08
CA LYS A 176 7.13 -6.67 19.15
C LYS A 176 8.01 -7.89 18.82
N THR A 177 7.50 -8.84 18.04
CA THR A 177 8.23 -10.06 17.65
C THR A 177 8.99 -9.86 16.34
N ILE A 178 8.38 -9.17 15.37
CA ILE A 178 9.01 -8.86 14.08
C ILE A 178 10.14 -7.83 14.26
N TYR A 179 9.94 -6.74 15.00
CA TYR A 179 11.02 -5.81 15.36
C TYR A 179 12.05 -6.42 16.29
N ARG A 180 11.73 -7.42 17.12
CA ARG A 180 12.73 -8.13 17.91
C ARG A 180 13.56 -9.07 17.03
N PHE A 181 12.96 -9.71 16.03
CA PHE A 181 13.69 -10.53 15.06
C PHE A 181 14.62 -9.66 14.17
N ILE A 182 14.11 -8.53 13.69
CA ILE A 182 14.89 -7.53 12.97
C ILE A 182 15.94 -6.91 13.92
N GLY A 183 15.55 -6.54 15.15
CA GLY A 183 16.39 -5.92 16.19
C GLY A 183 17.52 -6.78 16.72
N GLN A 184 17.32 -8.09 16.88
CA GLN A 184 18.39 -9.02 17.26
C GLN A 184 19.43 -9.19 16.14
N GLN A 185 19.03 -9.04 14.87
CA GLN A 185 19.96 -8.95 13.74
C GLN A 185 20.68 -7.59 13.70
N ILE A 186 20.04 -6.50 14.17
CA ILE A 186 20.64 -5.17 14.31
C ILE A 186 21.78 -5.16 15.35
N ASP A 187 21.58 -5.73 16.54
CA ASP A 187 22.59 -5.73 17.61
C ASP A 187 23.81 -6.60 17.27
N THR A 188 23.58 -7.75 16.64
CA THR A 188 24.67 -8.65 16.20
C THR A 188 25.48 -8.07 15.03
N ALA A 189 24.85 -7.29 14.14
CA ALA A 189 25.51 -6.59 13.05
C ALA A 189 26.30 -5.36 13.54
N ASN A 190 25.77 -4.60 14.51
CA ASN A 190 26.47 -3.47 15.13
C ASN A 190 27.70 -3.92 15.90
N LEU A 191 27.63 -5.06 16.60
CA LEU A 191 28.77 -5.66 17.27
C LEU A 191 29.87 -6.03 16.27
N HIS A 192 29.53 -6.66 15.14
CA HIS A 192 30.49 -6.96 14.07
C HIS A 192 31.07 -5.72 13.39
N TYR A 193 30.29 -4.64 13.25
CA TYR A 193 30.76 -3.36 12.69
C TYR A 193 31.75 -2.64 13.61
N VAL A 194 31.49 -2.58 14.92
CA VAL A 194 32.43 -2.04 15.92
C VAL A 194 33.75 -2.82 15.90
N LEU A 195 33.68 -4.14 15.69
CA LEU A 195 34.86 -5.00 15.56
C LEU A 195 35.59 -4.83 14.21
N ALA A 196 34.88 -4.44 13.14
CA ALA A 196 35.41 -4.29 11.79
C ALA A 196 35.95 -2.87 11.47
N GLN A 197 35.96 -1.96 12.45
CA GLN A 197 36.39 -0.58 12.25
C GLN A 197 37.94 -0.47 12.17
N LYS A 198 38.52 -0.99 11.09
CA LYS A 198 39.84 -0.59 10.57
C LYS A 198 39.64 -0.04 9.15
N GLU A 199 39.73 1.28 9.06
CA GLU A 199 39.93 2.12 7.87
C GLU A 199 39.64 1.51 6.49
N TYR A 200 38.47 1.81 5.89
CA TYR A 200 38.36 1.92 4.43
C TYR A 200 37.27 2.92 4.04
N LYS A 201 37.58 3.81 3.08
CA LYS A 201 36.60 4.68 2.43
C LYS A 201 35.56 3.82 1.71
N LEU A 202 34.29 4.03 2.03
CA LEU A 202 33.17 3.28 1.48
C LEU A 202 33.08 3.50 -0.06
N PRO A 203 33.00 2.44 -0.89
CA PRO A 203 32.76 2.55 -2.33
C PRO A 203 31.37 3.13 -2.63
N GLU A 204 31.21 3.77 -3.80
CA GLU A 204 29.94 4.35 -4.24
C GLU A 204 28.84 3.28 -4.35
N GLU A 205 27.72 3.52 -3.66
CA GLU A 205 26.55 2.64 -3.70
C GLU A 205 25.90 2.71 -5.10
N LYS A 206 25.84 1.58 -5.80
CA LYS A 206 24.87 1.40 -6.89
C LYS A 206 23.47 1.39 -6.27
N ARG A 207 22.83 2.56 -6.15
CA ARG A 207 21.40 2.66 -5.83
C ARG A 207 20.63 1.70 -6.73
N SER A 208 20.08 0.61 -6.18
CA SER A 208 19.37 -0.39 -6.96
C SER A 208 18.08 0.18 -7.57
N PHE A 209 17.49 1.21 -6.95
CA PHE A 209 16.34 1.95 -7.45
C PHE A 209 16.42 3.45 -7.08
N ARG A 210 16.17 4.33 -8.06
CA ARG A 210 16.13 5.78 -7.83
C ARG A 210 14.75 6.18 -7.31
N CYS A 211 14.69 6.63 -6.05
CA CYS A 211 13.50 7.22 -5.45
C CYS A 211 13.88 8.60 -4.92
N ASP A 212 13.20 9.65 -5.38
CA ASP A 212 13.50 11.04 -5.01
C ASP A 212 12.54 11.53 -3.90
N TRP A 213 11.34 10.96 -3.79
CA TRP A 213 10.29 11.37 -2.84
C TRP A 213 9.43 10.21 -2.36
N PHE A 214 8.97 10.25 -1.10
CA PHE A 214 7.97 9.33 -0.56
C PHE A 214 6.98 10.05 0.36
N LEU A 215 5.79 9.47 0.54
CA LEU A 215 4.78 9.93 1.48
C LEU A 215 5.06 9.37 2.87
N SER A 216 5.13 10.25 3.86
CA SER A 216 5.23 9.87 5.28
C SER A 216 3.88 9.40 5.85
N ALA A 217 3.88 8.87 7.08
CA ALA A 217 2.66 8.39 7.76
C ALA A 217 1.57 9.46 7.87
N GLY A 218 1.93 10.74 8.03
CA GLY A 218 0.99 11.87 8.02
C GLY A 218 0.73 12.47 6.64
N LEU A 219 0.91 11.70 5.56
CA LEU A 219 0.72 12.11 4.16
C LEU A 219 1.57 13.31 3.70
N ARG A 220 2.66 13.64 4.41
CA ARG A 220 3.60 14.69 4.00
C ARG A 220 4.68 14.13 3.08
N LEU A 221 4.97 14.83 1.98
CA LEU A 221 6.09 14.54 1.09
C LEU A 221 7.43 14.70 1.82
N ARG A 222 8.29 13.68 1.75
CA ARG A 222 9.65 13.68 2.32
C ARG A 222 10.65 13.11 1.32
N LYS A 223 11.91 13.51 1.44
CA LYS A 223 13.03 12.91 0.71
C LYS A 223 13.55 11.68 1.45
N PRO A 224 13.91 10.59 0.74
CA PRO A 224 14.58 9.45 1.34
C PRO A 224 15.84 9.87 2.09
N ARG A 225 16.06 9.29 3.27
CA ARG A 225 17.27 9.53 4.06
C ARG A 225 18.43 8.74 3.46
N ASP A 226 19.63 9.31 3.58
CA ASP A 226 20.84 8.62 3.17
C ASP A 226 21.12 7.43 4.10
N VAL A 227 21.28 6.25 3.50
CA VAL A 227 21.44 4.97 4.21
C VAL A 227 22.88 4.46 4.18
N ARG A 228 23.80 5.18 3.53
CA ARG A 228 25.23 4.84 3.38
C ARG A 228 25.98 4.56 4.68
N HIS A 229 25.46 5.03 5.82
CA HIS A 229 26.07 4.87 7.13
C HIS A 229 25.66 3.57 7.85
N TYR A 230 24.78 2.75 7.25
CA TYR A 230 24.31 1.48 7.80
C TYR A 230 25.00 0.29 7.09
N SER A 231 25.28 -0.77 7.84
CA SER A 231 25.90 -1.98 7.30
C SER A 231 24.97 -2.72 6.32
N GLU A 232 25.53 -3.41 5.31
CA GLU A 232 24.75 -4.21 4.35
C GLU A 232 23.92 -5.32 5.01
N SER A 233 24.40 -5.86 6.13
CA SER A 233 23.65 -6.82 6.95
C SER A 233 22.40 -6.19 7.56
N PHE A 234 22.48 -4.95 8.08
CA PHE A 234 21.34 -4.18 8.58
C PHE A 234 20.31 -3.87 7.48
N LEU A 235 20.78 -3.52 6.28
CA LEU A 235 19.90 -3.17 5.17
C LEU A 235 19.19 -4.39 4.55
N THR A 236 19.71 -5.61 4.79
CA THR A 236 19.17 -6.86 4.25
C THR A 236 18.30 -7.63 5.27
N SER A 237 18.45 -7.33 6.56
CA SER A 237 17.67 -7.93 7.66
C SER A 237 16.25 -7.38 7.81
N VAL A 238 15.89 -6.34 7.05
CA VAL A 238 14.60 -5.63 7.14
C VAL A 238 13.64 -6.08 6.04
#